data_AF-A0A934XZP6-F1
#
_entry.id   AF-A0A934XZP6-F1
#
_cell.length_a   1.000
_cell.length_b   1.000
_cell.length_c   1.000
_cell.angle_alpha   90.00
_cell.angle_beta   90.00
_cell.angle_gamma   90.00
#
_symmetry.space_group_name_H-M   'P 1'
#
loop_
_entity.id
_entity.type
_entity.pdbx_description
1 polymer ?
#
loop_
_entity_poly.entity_id
_entity_poly.type
_entity_poly.pdbx_seq_one_letter_code
_entity_poly.pdbx_strand_id
1 'polypeptide(L)'
;MPDIVIRGIDNDVAERIMEIARLNNMPINDVLLKLLRQSLKLDAETLLVANPKQDIARFAGAWGRDESEALLAAIAAIEKLP
;
A
#
# COMPACT_ATOMS: atom_id res chain seq x y z
N MET A 1 20.20 1.40 -23.87
CA MET A 1 19.86 1.18 -22.45
C MET A 1 20.83 2.01 -21.64
N PRO A 2 20.39 2.99 -20.84
CA PRO A 2 21.31 3.79 -20.04
C PRO A 2 21.79 2.97 -18.84
N ASP A 3 23.10 2.80 -18.71
CA ASP A 3 23.71 2.20 -17.53
C ASP A 3 24.06 3.30 -16.52
N ILE A 4 23.64 3.12 -15.27
CA ILE A 4 23.86 4.07 -14.19
C ILE A 4 24.67 3.38 -13.10
N VAL A 5 25.80 3.99 -12.72
CA VAL A 5 26.62 3.55 -11.59
C VAL A 5 26.40 4.51 -10.43
N ILE A 6 25.83 4.01 -9.33
CA ILE A 6 25.63 4.77 -8.11
C ILE A 6 26.90 4.65 -7.26
N ARG A 7 27.48 5.77 -6.83
CA ARG A 7 28.69 5.85 -5.99
C ARG A 7 28.39 6.66 -4.74
N GLY A 8 29.21 6.47 -3.70
CA GLY A 8 29.07 7.21 -2.45
C GLY A 8 27.85 6.81 -1.63
N ILE A 9 27.43 5.55 -1.73
CA ILE A 9 26.41 5.02 -0.82
C ILE A 9 27.03 4.78 0.54
N ASP A 10 26.36 5.23 1.60
CA ASP A 10 26.74 4.93 2.97
C ASP A 10 26.57 3.43 3.25
N ASN A 11 27.38 2.89 4.16
CA ASN A 11 27.35 1.46 4.47
C ASN A 11 25.98 1.02 4.99
N ASP A 12 25.35 1.83 5.83
CA ASP A 12 24.01 1.56 6.38
C ASP A 12 22.95 1.46 5.28
N VAL A 13 23.06 2.30 4.24
CA VAL A 13 22.15 2.27 3.09
C VAL A 13 22.38 1.01 2.25
N ALA A 14 23.63 0.63 2.02
CA ALA A 14 23.97 -0.58 1.30
C ALA A 14 23.43 -1.83 2.03
N GLU A 15 23.62 -1.91 3.35
CA GLU A 15 23.10 -3.00 4.19
C GLU A 15 21.58 -3.08 4.12
N ARG A 16 20.89 -1.94 4.22
CA ARG A 16 19.43 -1.91 4.14
C ARG A 16 18.91 -2.39 2.79
N ILE A 17 19.55 -1.99 1.68
CA ILE A 17 19.17 -2.44 0.33
C ILE A 17 19.36 -3.96 0.21
N MET A 18 20.48 -4.50 0.71
CA MET A 18 20.73 -5.94 0.71
C MET A 18 19.71 -6.72 1.54
N GLU A 19 19.31 -6.19 2.69
CA GLU A 19 18.27 -6.80 3.53
C GLU A 19 16.93 -6.86 2.79
N ILE A 20 16.51 -5.76 2.16
CA ILE A 20 15.28 -5.70 1.36
C ILE A 20 15.33 -6.71 0.20
N ALA A 21 16.48 -6.83 -0.47
CA ALA A 21 16.68 -7.82 -1.53
C ALA A 21 16.51 -9.25 -1.03
N ARG A 22 17.09 -9.57 0.14
CA ARG A 22 16.96 -10.89 0.79
C ARG A 22 15.52 -11.20 1.18
N LEU A 23 14.84 -10.27 1.84
CA LEU A 23 13.47 -10.47 2.32
C LEU A 23 12.47 -10.73 1.19
N ASN A 24 12.67 -10.10 0.04
CA ASN A 24 11.79 -10.25 -1.12
C ASN A 24 12.30 -11.28 -2.13
N ASN A 25 13.43 -11.95 -1.88
CA ASN A 25 14.12 -12.84 -2.81
C ASN A 25 14.31 -12.23 -4.21
N MET A 26 14.66 -10.93 -4.26
CA MET A 26 14.84 -10.16 -5.49
C MET A 26 16.31 -9.81 -5.74
N PRO A 27 16.74 -9.66 -7.00
CA PRO A 27 18.05 -9.10 -7.31
C PRO A 27 18.19 -7.66 -6.80
N ILE A 28 19.40 -7.30 -6.36
CA ILE A 28 19.70 -5.94 -5.84
C ILE A 28 19.39 -4.86 -6.89
N ASN A 29 19.69 -5.12 -8.16
CA ASN A 29 19.41 -4.18 -9.25
C ASN A 29 17.91 -3.90 -9.39
N ASP A 30 17.07 -4.93 -9.25
CA ASP A 30 15.61 -4.77 -9.36
C ASP A 30 15.04 -4.00 -8.17
N VAL A 31 15.59 -4.24 -6.97
CA VAL A 31 15.26 -3.46 -5.77
C VAL A 31 15.64 -2.00 -5.96
N LEU A 32 16.85 -1.71 -6.44
CA LEU A 32 17.31 -0.34 -6.72
C LEU A 32 16.43 0.35 -7.75
N LEU A 33 16.09 -0.34 -8.85
CA LEU A 33 15.20 0.19 -9.86
C LEU A 33 13.80 0.47 -9.30
N LYS A 34 13.26 -0.42 -8.46
CA LYS A 34 11.97 -0.24 -7.80
C LYS A 34 11.99 0.98 -6.87
N LEU A 35 13.02 1.09 -6.02
CA LEU A 35 13.19 2.24 -5.12
C LEU A 35 13.31 3.56 -5.91
N LEU A 36 14.05 3.57 -7.01
CA LEU A 36 14.18 4.74 -7.87
C LEU A 36 12.84 5.12 -8.52
N ARG A 37 12.08 4.16 -9.07
CA ARG A 37 10.75 4.43 -9.64
C ARG A 37 9.78 4.96 -8.59
N GLN A 38 9.77 4.38 -7.39
CA GLN A 38 8.97 4.85 -6.26
C GLN A 38 9.35 6.27 -5.85
N SER A 39 10.65 6.58 -5.77
CA SER A 39 11.14 7.92 -5.40
C SER A 39 10.73 8.99 -6.42
N LEU A 40 10.70 8.62 -7.70
CA LEU A 40 10.26 9.47 -8.81
C LEU A 40 8.74 9.45 -9.02
N LYS A 41 7.99 8.72 -8.18
CA LYS A 41 6.53 8.52 -8.28
C LYS A 41 6.09 8.01 -9.66
N LEU A 42 6.93 7.20 -10.29
CA LEU A 42 6.65 6.58 -11.60
C LEU A 42 5.81 5.31 -11.47
N ASP A 43 5.70 4.74 -10.27
CA ASP A 43 4.87 3.57 -10.03
C ASP A 43 3.44 3.99 -9.65
N ALA A 44 2.45 3.44 -10.36
CA ALA A 44 1.04 3.65 -10.05
C ALA A 44 0.69 3.22 -8.60
N GLU A 45 1.41 2.23 -8.05
CA GLU A 45 1.25 1.80 -6.66
C GLU A 45 1.69 2.85 -5.63
N THR A 46 2.73 3.66 -5.89
CA THR A 46 3.13 4.72 -4.94
C THR A 46 2.12 5.86 -4.89
N LEU A 47 1.35 6.08 -5.97
CA LEU A 47 0.22 7.00 -5.97
C LEU A 47 -0.97 6.47 -5.16
N LEU A 48 -1.15 5.14 -5.09
CA LEU A 48 -2.22 4.51 -4.31
C LEU A 48 -1.93 4.51 -2.81
N VAL A 49 -0.67 4.30 -2.40
CA VAL A 49 -0.24 4.34 -0.98
C VAL A 49 -0.40 5.74 -0.36
N ALA A 50 -0.49 6.79 -1.16
CA ALA A 50 -0.70 8.16 -0.68
C ALA A 50 -2.12 8.42 -0.10
N ASN A 51 -3.08 7.49 -0.25
CA ASN A 51 -4.44 7.63 0.29
C ASN A 51 -4.79 6.52 1.29
N PRO A 52 -4.27 6.57 2.53
CA PRO A 52 -4.68 5.63 3.58
C PRO A 52 -6.18 5.68 3.89
N LYS A 53 -6.88 6.76 3.54
CA LYS A 53 -8.34 6.89 3.71
C LYS A 53 -9.15 5.99 2.76
N GLN A 54 -8.63 5.67 1.58
CA GLN A 54 -9.35 4.82 0.61
C GLN A 54 -9.20 3.32 0.93
N ASP A 55 -8.10 2.91 1.56
CA ASP A 55 -7.89 1.51 1.93
C ASP A 55 -8.75 1.07 3.12
N ILE A 56 -8.99 1.92 4.12
CA ILE A 56 -9.92 1.58 5.22
C ILE A 56 -11.33 1.31 4.68
N ALA A 57 -11.78 2.07 3.67
CA ALA A 57 -13.07 1.83 3.02
C ALA A 57 -13.13 0.48 2.27
N ARG A 58 -11.99 -0.03 1.80
CA ARG A 58 -11.88 -1.33 1.13
C ARG A 58 -11.82 -2.49 2.14
N PHE A 59 -11.18 -2.29 3.30
CA PHE A 59 -11.11 -3.25 4.40
C PHE A 59 -12.36 -3.29 5.28
N ALA A 60 -13.16 -2.22 5.31
CA ALA A 60 -14.42 -2.17 6.06
C ALA A 60 -15.58 -2.93 5.40
N GLY A 61 -15.35 -3.50 4.21
CA GLY A 61 -16.38 -4.18 3.42
C GLY A 61 -17.37 -3.17 2.82
N ALA A 62 -17.61 -3.26 1.52
CA ALA A 62 -18.79 -2.61 0.96
C ALA A 62 -20.00 -3.41 1.45
N TRP A 63 -20.83 -2.81 2.30
CA TRP A 63 -22.03 -3.46 2.81
C TRP A 63 -22.92 -3.82 1.63
N GLY A 64 -23.34 -5.07 1.57
CA GLY A 64 -24.34 -5.51 0.61
C GLY A 64 -25.62 -4.70 0.77
N ARG A 65 -26.42 -4.58 -0.31
CA ARG A 65 -27.73 -3.92 -0.23
C ARG A 65 -28.62 -4.57 0.84
N ASP A 66 -28.55 -5.89 0.93
CA ASP A 66 -29.32 -6.68 1.88
C ASP A 66 -28.87 -6.45 3.34
N GLU A 67 -27.56 -6.29 3.57
CA GLU A 67 -27.01 -5.98 4.91
C GLU A 67 -27.37 -4.57 5.37
N SER A 68 -27.38 -3.61 4.43
CA SER A 68 -27.79 -2.23 4.69
C SER A 68 -29.28 -2.14 5.03
N GLU A 69 -30.14 -2.87 4.32
CA GLU A 69 -31.57 -2.95 4.59
C GLU A 69 -31.85 -3.62 5.95
N ALA A 70 -31.15 -4.72 6.27
CA ALA A 70 -31.29 -5.40 7.55
C ALA A 70 -30.89 -4.51 8.74
N LEU A 71 -29.81 -3.71 8.59
CA LEU A 71 -29.41 -2.77 9.63
C LEU A 71 -30.44 -1.64 9.82
N LEU A 72 -30.94 -1.06 8.73
CA LEU A 72 -31.95 0.00 8.81
C LEU A 72 -33.24 -0.50 9.49
N ALA A 73 -33.65 -1.73 9.20
CA ALA A 73 -34.79 -2.35 9.86
C ALA A 73 -34.55 -2.56 11.37
N ALA A 74 -33.34 -2.98 11.75
CA ALA A 74 -32.96 -3.16 13.15
C ALA A 74 -32.91 -1.84 13.92
N ILE A 75 -32.35 -0.78 13.33
CA ILE A 75 -32.32 0.56 13.94
C ILE A 75 -33.75 1.09 14.13
N ALA A 76 -34.61 0.97 13.11
CA ALA A 76 -36.01 1.41 13.20
C ALA A 76 -36.82 0.62 14.25
N ALA A 77 -36.45 -0.63 14.53
CA ALA A 77 -37.06 -1.42 15.60
C ALA A 77 -36.58 -0.97 16.99
N ILE A 78 -35.31 -0.60 17.11
CA ILE A 78 -34.73 -0.09 18.37
C ILE A 78 -35.28 1.29 18.72
N GLU A 79 -35.44 2.19 17.74
CA GLU A 79 -36.03 3.52 17.97
C GLU A 79 -37.51 3.49 18.38
N LYS A 80 -38.20 2.37 18.13
CA LYS A 80 -39.58 2.14 18.56
C LYS A 80 -39.70 1.56 19.98
N LEU A 81 -38.58 1.29 20.65
CA LEU A 81 -38.60 0.91 22.06
C LEU A 81 -38.79 2.18 22.92
N PRO A 82 -39.70 2.17 23.90
CA PRO A 82 -39.98 3.31 24.77
C PRO A 82 -38.82 3.65 25.72
#